data_AF-A0A1A8MLX2-F1
#
_entry.id   AF-A0A1A8MLX2-F1
#
_cell.length_a   1.000
_cell.length_b   1.000
_cell.length_c   1.000
_cell.angle_alpha   90.00
_cell.angle_beta   90.00
_cell.angle_gamma   90.00
#
_symmetry.space_group_name_H-M   'P 1'
#
loop_
_entity.id
_entity.type
_entity.pdbx_description
1 polymer ?
#
loop_
_entity_poly.entity_id
_entity_poly.type
_entity_poly.pdbx_seq_one_letter_code
_entity_poly.pdbx_strand_id
1 'polypeptide(L)'
;METTDCVSLMIMYEDESVEVRYKNGTQLQLSPCGSEFMLLKPADPHGHPLQPAERVRQRTRFSTSKYKELIVAVLTFRNKYASRPYLPEALIPVDHKKPFLSIESDVMWPEWSSEVEVGPGGNAIVRSEDQRASLMLSPSGEEFFVEFTCNISRPQNQHQSMESLSRNPDNRPSCMQQVICDSTGNQSKRTRQPTQERSCSREGDCAAQQKPEQMYQSTTVVQHHSCCAVSPIWSYPLSLAQHRSKSKDADAEETSNSKQTDTGMNMSNKSLEERRSQLPQALPLACSSPHWHRWKFKDPLSKEEDTDLPSELVKLIWHQGVTYRILSGVVP
;
A
#
# COMPACT_ATOMS: atom_id res chain seq x y z
N MET A 1 14.11 7.60 14.95
CA MET A 1 14.96 6.74 14.07
C MET A 1 15.48 5.49 14.80
N GLU A 2 14.98 5.15 16.00
CA GLU A 2 15.53 4.05 16.84
C GLU A 2 14.84 2.69 16.68
N THR A 3 13.75 2.59 15.89
CA THR A 3 12.99 1.34 15.80
C THR A 3 13.60 0.29 14.90
N THR A 4 14.47 0.68 13.97
CA THR A 4 15.12 -0.24 13.02
C THR A 4 16.30 -0.99 13.65
N ASP A 5 16.98 -0.38 14.62
CA ASP A 5 18.14 -0.98 15.31
C ASP A 5 17.77 -2.23 16.12
N CYS A 6 16.50 -2.36 16.47
CA CYS A 6 15.95 -3.51 17.19
C CYS A 6 15.43 -4.63 16.28
N VAL A 7 15.32 -4.38 14.97
CA VAL A 7 14.84 -5.39 14.00
C VAL A 7 16.00 -6.29 13.60
N SER A 8 15.80 -7.61 13.66
CA SER A 8 16.76 -8.59 13.15
C SER A 8 16.45 -9.01 11.72
N LEU A 9 15.16 -9.17 11.39
CA LEU A 9 14.70 -9.70 10.10
C LEU A 9 13.33 -9.13 9.74
N MET A 10 13.11 -8.78 8.47
CA MET A 10 11.77 -8.61 7.90
C MET A 10 11.62 -9.52 6.68
N ILE A 11 10.47 -10.17 6.53
CA ILE A 11 10.13 -11.01 5.39
C ILE A 11 8.81 -10.50 4.83
N MET A 12 8.74 -10.27 3.53
CA MET A 12 7.49 -10.10 2.81
C MET A 12 7.25 -11.33 1.95
N TYR A 13 6.04 -11.88 2.04
CA TYR A 13 5.59 -13.00 1.22
C TYR A 13 4.91 -12.50 -0.07
N GLU A 14 4.67 -13.39 -1.03
CA GLU A 14 4.04 -13.05 -2.31
C GLU A 14 2.62 -12.47 -2.14
N ASP A 15 1.90 -12.85 -1.09
CA ASP A 15 0.60 -12.28 -0.74
C ASP A 15 0.69 -10.89 -0.07
N GLU A 16 1.89 -10.32 0.04
CA GLU A 16 2.19 -9.04 0.70
C GLU A 16 1.95 -9.03 2.22
N SER A 17 1.76 -10.19 2.85
CA SER A 17 1.91 -10.32 4.30
C SER A 17 3.36 -10.09 4.70
N VAL A 18 3.56 -9.53 5.89
CA VAL A 18 4.90 -9.23 6.40
C VAL A 18 5.10 -9.88 7.75
N GLU A 19 6.27 -10.49 7.93
CA GLU A 19 6.75 -10.98 9.22
C GLU A 19 7.98 -10.18 9.62
N VAL A 20 8.04 -9.75 10.88
CA VAL A 20 9.17 -9.02 11.46
C VAL A 20 9.61 -9.72 12.72
N ARG A 21 10.91 -9.98 12.84
CA ARG A 21 11.55 -10.51 14.03
C ARG A 21 12.42 -9.43 14.64
N TYR A 22 12.31 -9.26 15.94
CA TYR A 22 13.08 -8.32 16.73
C TYR A 22 14.17 -9.04 17.53
N LYS A 23 15.25 -8.34 17.84
CA LYS A 23 16.38 -8.88 18.62
C LYS A 23 15.97 -9.35 20.03
N ASN A 24 14.93 -8.76 20.60
CA ASN A 24 14.37 -9.16 21.90
C ASN A 24 13.47 -10.40 21.82
N GLY A 25 13.42 -11.11 20.68
CA GLY A 25 12.58 -12.29 20.48
C GLY A 25 11.11 -11.97 20.17
N THR A 26 10.70 -10.71 20.17
CA THR A 26 9.34 -10.32 19.75
C THR A 26 9.18 -10.60 18.26
N GLN A 27 8.00 -11.05 17.86
CA GLN A 27 7.62 -11.29 16.48
C GLN A 27 6.34 -10.51 16.16
N LEU A 28 6.28 -9.95 14.96
CA LEU A 28 5.14 -9.18 14.47
C LEU A 28 4.77 -9.69 13.08
N GLN A 29 3.51 -10.05 12.90
CA GLN A 29 2.94 -10.37 11.59
C GLN A 29 1.93 -9.29 11.20
N LEU A 30 2.00 -8.85 9.96
CA LEU A 30 1.08 -7.91 9.34
C LEU A 30 0.33 -8.63 8.23
N SER A 31 -1.00 -8.50 8.26
CA SER A 31 -1.87 -9.08 7.23
C SER A 31 -1.54 -8.56 5.82
N PRO A 32 -1.84 -9.35 4.76
CA PRO A 32 -1.72 -8.94 3.36
C PRO A 32 -2.27 -7.55 3.06
N CYS A 33 -3.43 -7.20 3.63
CA CYS A 33 -4.09 -5.91 3.39
C CYS A 33 -3.56 -4.77 4.27
N GLY A 34 -2.64 -5.03 5.19
CA GLY A 34 -2.11 -4.07 6.16
C GLY A 34 -3.07 -3.67 7.28
N SER A 35 -4.34 -4.09 7.25
CA SER A 35 -5.38 -3.60 8.17
C SER A 35 -5.35 -4.21 9.57
N GLU A 36 -4.73 -5.39 9.72
CA GLU A 36 -4.55 -6.09 10.99
C GLU A 36 -3.10 -6.52 11.18
N PHE A 37 -2.69 -6.56 12.45
CA PHE A 37 -1.42 -7.14 12.86
C PHE A 37 -1.59 -8.09 14.04
N MET A 38 -0.60 -8.93 14.24
CA MET A 38 -0.46 -9.79 15.40
C MET A 38 0.97 -9.71 15.94
N LEU A 39 1.10 -9.40 17.22
CA LEU A 39 2.37 -9.34 17.95
C LEU A 39 2.43 -10.52 18.92
N LEU A 40 3.56 -11.22 18.94
CA LEU A 40 3.90 -12.22 19.93
C LEU A 40 5.17 -11.79 20.64
N LYS A 41 5.12 -11.65 21.96
CA LYS A 41 6.32 -11.42 22.79
C LYS A 41 6.84 -12.76 23.32
N PRO A 42 8.16 -12.89 23.54
CA PRO A 42 8.68 -14.07 24.22
C PRO A 42 8.06 -14.20 25.62
N ALA A 43 7.95 -15.44 26.09
CA ALA A 43 7.62 -15.69 27.48
C ALA A 43 8.70 -15.08 28.39
N ASP A 44 8.29 -14.52 29.53
CA ASP A 44 9.22 -14.02 30.52
C ASP A 44 10.06 -15.21 31.06
N PRO A 45 11.40 -15.21 30.91
CA PRO A 45 12.25 -16.27 31.43
C PRO A 45 12.14 -16.44 32.96
N HIS A 46 11.72 -15.39 33.66
CA HIS A 46 11.50 -15.39 35.10
C HIS A 46 10.02 -15.51 35.48
N GLY A 47 9.14 -15.61 34.48
CA GLY A 47 7.71 -15.77 34.65
C GLY A 47 7.33 -17.20 35.06
N HIS A 48 6.08 -17.35 35.50
CA HIS A 48 5.56 -18.67 35.84
C HIS A 48 5.49 -19.55 34.57
N PRO A 49 5.90 -20.84 34.60
CA PRO A 49 5.92 -21.71 33.41
C PRO A 49 4.56 -21.89 32.69
N LEU A 50 3.45 -21.63 33.38
CA LEU A 50 2.09 -21.64 32.79
C LEU A 50 1.61 -20.28 32.28
N GLN A 51 2.42 -19.23 32.42
CA GLN A 51 2.06 -17.90 31.93
C GLN A 51 2.20 -17.87 30.41
N PRO A 52 1.11 -17.66 29.66
CA PRO A 52 1.18 -17.67 28.20
C PRO A 52 1.99 -16.48 27.71
N ALA A 53 2.69 -16.68 26.59
CA ALA A 53 3.33 -15.59 25.85
C ALA A 53 2.32 -14.48 25.53
N GLU A 54 2.70 -13.21 25.74
CA GLU A 54 1.82 -12.08 25.46
C GLU A 54 1.55 -12.03 23.95
N ARG A 55 0.30 -12.29 23.56
CA ARG A 55 -0.18 -12.23 22.18
C ARG A 55 -1.20 -11.10 22.04
N VAL A 56 -0.96 -10.23 21.06
CA VAL A 56 -1.84 -9.09 20.77
C VAL A 56 -2.25 -9.18 19.31
N ARG A 57 -3.56 -9.22 19.03
CA ARG A 57 -4.10 -9.05 17.67
C ARG A 57 -4.98 -7.81 17.65
N GLN A 58 -4.67 -6.87 16.76
CA GLN A 58 -5.39 -5.60 16.69
C GLN A 58 -5.47 -5.09 15.25
N ARG A 59 -6.44 -4.20 15.01
CA ARG A 59 -6.49 -3.43 13.76
C ARG A 59 -5.40 -2.37 13.78
N THR A 60 -4.62 -2.33 12.71
CA THR A 60 -3.48 -1.45 12.50
C THR A 60 -3.81 0.03 12.74
N ARG A 61 -4.97 0.50 12.27
CA ARG A 61 -5.40 1.91 12.42
C ARG A 61 -5.67 2.33 13.88
N PHE A 62 -5.86 1.37 14.77
CA PHE A 62 -6.15 1.59 16.20
C PHE A 62 -4.96 1.19 17.09
N SER A 63 -3.77 1.09 16.52
CA SER A 63 -2.55 0.79 17.27
C SER A 63 -2.37 1.81 18.39
N THR A 64 -2.17 1.31 19.61
CA THR A 64 -1.89 2.15 20.77
C THR A 64 -0.50 2.77 20.65
N SER A 65 -0.21 3.82 21.43
CA SER A 65 1.11 4.45 21.48
C SER A 65 2.24 3.43 21.72
N LYS A 66 1.97 2.38 22.52
CA LYS A 66 2.89 1.26 22.81
C LYS A 66 3.40 0.54 21.56
N TYR A 67 2.57 0.42 20.51
CA TYR A 67 2.90 -0.35 19.30
C TYR A 67 3.02 0.52 18.05
N LYS A 68 2.68 1.81 18.14
CA LYS A 68 2.55 2.71 16.99
C LYS A 68 3.81 2.73 16.12
N GLU A 69 4.99 2.87 16.73
CA GLU A 69 6.24 2.97 15.98
C GLU A 69 6.61 1.67 15.27
N LEU A 70 6.40 0.53 15.92
CA LEU A 70 6.62 -0.80 15.30
C LEU A 70 5.73 -0.94 14.07
N ILE A 71 4.46 -0.59 14.22
CA ILE A 71 3.46 -0.70 13.16
C ILE A 71 3.74 0.26 12.00
N VAL A 72 4.15 1.49 12.29
CA VAL A 72 4.58 2.46 11.26
C VAL A 72 5.79 1.93 10.51
N ALA A 73 6.78 1.33 11.19
CA ALA A 73 7.96 0.76 10.54
C ALA A 73 7.59 -0.42 9.64
N VAL A 74 6.77 -1.36 10.11
CA VAL A 74 6.34 -2.52 9.31
C VAL A 74 5.47 -2.09 8.12
N LEU A 75 4.57 -1.12 8.30
CA LEU A 75 3.80 -0.56 7.18
C LEU A 75 4.66 0.18 6.18
N THR A 76 5.68 0.91 6.63
CA THR A 76 6.64 1.57 5.73
C THR A 76 7.34 0.53 4.87
N PHE A 77 7.83 -0.55 5.48
CA PHE A 77 8.42 -1.67 4.75
C PHE A 77 7.42 -2.30 3.77
N ARG A 78 6.19 -2.59 4.23
CA ARG A 78 5.13 -3.15 3.37
C ARG A 78 4.85 -2.26 2.17
N ASN A 79 4.52 -0.99 2.41
CA ASN A 79 4.09 -0.05 1.39
C ASN A 79 5.19 0.26 0.37
N LYS A 80 6.47 0.14 0.75
CA LYS A 80 7.60 0.28 -0.16
C LYS A 80 7.63 -0.79 -1.26
N TYR A 81 7.11 -1.99 -1.01
CA TYR A 81 7.22 -3.14 -1.92
C TYR A 81 5.89 -3.79 -2.33
N ALA A 82 4.80 -3.38 -1.69
CA ALA A 82 3.44 -3.79 -2.03
C ALA A 82 2.96 -3.09 -3.30
N SER A 83 2.12 -3.79 -4.06
CA SER A 83 1.40 -3.25 -5.22
C SER A 83 0.52 -2.06 -4.85
N ARG A 84 -0.17 -2.15 -3.70
CA ARG A 84 -1.03 -1.10 -3.16
C ARG A 84 -0.67 -0.77 -1.70
N PRO A 85 -0.53 0.51 -1.35
CA PRO A 85 -0.19 0.89 0.00
C PRO A 85 -1.42 0.82 0.93
N TYR A 86 -1.19 0.56 2.21
CA TYR A 86 -2.21 0.75 3.26
C TYR A 86 -1.83 1.98 4.09
N LEU A 87 -2.67 3.01 4.04
CA LEU A 87 -2.36 4.38 4.47
C LEU A 87 -3.43 4.87 5.46
N PRO A 88 -3.51 4.34 6.69
CA PRO A 88 -4.48 4.79 7.66
C PRO A 88 -4.11 6.18 8.19
N GLU A 89 -5.06 7.11 8.16
CA GLU A 89 -4.84 8.51 8.53
C GLU A 89 -4.18 8.69 9.91
N ALA A 90 -4.56 7.88 10.90
CA ALA A 90 -4.07 7.96 12.28
C ALA A 90 -2.57 7.66 12.44
N LEU A 91 -1.96 7.02 11.43
CA LEU A 91 -0.54 6.67 11.42
C LEU A 91 0.31 7.58 10.53
N ILE A 92 -0.32 8.52 9.82
CA ILE A 92 0.38 9.47 8.95
C ILE A 92 0.61 10.77 9.74
N PRO A 93 1.87 11.25 9.84
CA PRO A 93 2.19 12.54 10.45
C PRO A 93 1.42 13.69 9.78
N VAL A 94 1.03 14.71 10.56
CA VAL A 94 0.15 15.79 10.06
C VAL A 94 0.83 16.60 8.94
N ASP A 95 2.13 16.82 9.07
CA ASP A 95 3.01 17.48 8.11
C ASP A 95 3.18 16.71 6.79
N HIS A 96 2.92 15.40 6.80
CA HIS A 96 2.96 14.55 5.61
C HIS A 96 1.60 14.44 4.89
N LYS A 97 0.54 15.03 5.46
CA LYS A 97 -0.79 15.07 4.85
C LYS A 97 -0.91 16.29 3.97
N LYS A 98 -1.32 16.07 2.73
CA LYS A 98 -1.58 17.12 1.75
C LYS A 98 -3.08 17.17 1.47
N PRO A 99 -3.72 18.36 1.47
CA PRO A 99 -5.07 18.51 0.94
C PRO A 99 -5.03 18.10 -0.53
N PHE A 100 -5.84 17.14 -0.93
CA PHE A 100 -5.85 16.63 -2.30
C PHE A 100 -7.12 17.05 -3.01
N LEU A 101 -6.98 17.60 -4.21
CA LEU A 101 -8.08 18.23 -4.96
C LEU A 101 -8.45 17.51 -6.26
N SER A 102 -7.80 16.37 -6.58
CA SER A 102 -8.11 15.61 -7.80
C SER A 102 -8.62 14.21 -7.47
N ILE A 103 -9.65 13.76 -8.18
CA ILE A 103 -10.24 12.42 -8.01
C ILE A 103 -9.57 11.42 -8.95
N GLU A 104 -8.93 11.91 -10.02
CA GLU A 104 -8.32 11.08 -11.06
C GLU A 104 -6.98 10.52 -10.58
N SER A 105 -6.78 9.21 -10.70
CA SER A 105 -5.51 8.56 -10.33
C SER A 105 -4.50 8.55 -11.48
N ASP A 106 -4.87 9.07 -12.64
CA ASP A 106 -4.08 8.90 -13.85
C ASP A 106 -3.13 10.06 -14.04
N VAL A 107 -1.88 9.78 -14.35
CA VAL A 107 -0.84 10.76 -14.65
C VAL A 107 -0.38 10.62 -16.08
N MET A 108 0.05 11.75 -16.65
CA MET A 108 0.69 11.81 -17.97
C MET A 108 2.19 11.97 -17.80
N TRP A 109 2.94 11.08 -18.43
CA TRP A 109 4.39 11.18 -18.50
C TRP A 109 4.83 12.01 -19.71
N PRO A 110 5.99 12.70 -19.61
CA PRO A 110 6.48 13.56 -20.66
C PRO A 110 6.81 12.79 -21.94
N GLU A 111 6.94 13.52 -23.03
CA GLU A 111 7.36 12.96 -24.31
C GLU A 111 8.82 12.53 -24.28
N TRP A 112 9.18 11.67 -25.23
CA TRP A 112 10.56 11.24 -25.41
C TRP A 112 11.51 12.41 -25.67
N SER A 113 11.01 13.49 -26.28
CA SER A 113 11.76 14.72 -26.57
C SER A 113 12.07 15.57 -25.33
N SER A 114 11.34 15.39 -24.22
CA SER A 114 11.52 16.20 -23.01
C SER A 114 12.82 15.87 -22.28
N GLU A 115 13.42 16.88 -21.67
CA GLU A 115 14.62 16.71 -20.85
C GLU A 115 14.31 15.94 -19.57
N VAL A 116 15.19 15.00 -19.21
CA VAL A 116 15.12 14.22 -17.98
C VAL A 116 16.07 14.86 -16.97
N GLU A 117 15.56 15.14 -15.79
CA GLU A 117 16.35 15.77 -14.74
C GLU A 117 17.41 14.81 -14.19
N VAL A 118 18.58 15.34 -13.87
CA VAL A 118 19.65 14.56 -13.22
C VAL A 118 19.52 14.76 -11.73
N GLY A 119 19.16 13.69 -11.05
CA GLY A 119 19.09 13.65 -9.61
C GLY A 119 20.48 13.66 -8.96
N PRO A 120 20.52 13.89 -7.64
CA PRO A 120 21.72 13.68 -6.85
C PRO A 120 22.27 12.26 -7.07
N GLY A 121 23.59 12.13 -7.19
CA GLY A 121 24.25 10.82 -7.34
C GLY A 121 24.13 10.18 -8.73
N GLY A 122 23.74 10.93 -9.77
CA GLY A 122 23.67 10.42 -11.14
C GLY A 122 22.38 9.68 -11.48
N ASN A 123 21.38 9.75 -10.60
CA ASN A 123 20.06 9.18 -10.85
C ASN A 123 19.37 9.89 -12.03
N ALA A 124 18.70 9.15 -12.91
CA ALA A 124 17.85 9.74 -13.95
C ALA A 124 16.42 9.91 -13.41
N ILE A 125 15.89 11.13 -13.43
CA ILE A 125 14.57 11.46 -12.86
C ILE A 125 13.59 11.89 -13.96
N VAL A 126 12.51 11.14 -14.11
CA VAL A 126 11.37 11.46 -14.96
C VAL A 126 10.21 11.89 -14.05
N ARG A 127 9.64 13.07 -14.25
CA ARG A 127 8.45 13.54 -13.53
C ARG A 127 7.23 13.53 -14.42
N SER A 128 6.06 13.22 -13.86
CA SER A 128 4.80 13.41 -14.57
C SER A 128 4.55 14.90 -14.83
N GLU A 129 3.79 15.22 -15.87
CA GLU A 129 3.50 16.61 -16.28
C GLU A 129 2.80 17.41 -15.17
N ASP A 130 1.97 16.72 -14.37
CA ASP A 130 1.26 17.27 -13.22
C ASP A 130 2.04 17.19 -11.89
N GLN A 131 3.28 16.71 -11.93
CA GLN A 131 4.18 16.54 -10.78
C GLN A 131 3.62 15.67 -9.64
N ARG A 132 2.59 14.85 -9.92
CA ARG A 132 2.03 13.93 -8.93
C ARG A 132 2.79 12.62 -8.81
N ALA A 133 3.67 12.31 -9.76
CA ALA A 133 4.57 11.17 -9.70
C ALA A 133 5.95 11.49 -10.27
N SER A 134 6.96 10.80 -9.77
CA SER A 134 8.31 10.83 -10.31
C SER A 134 8.93 9.43 -10.25
N LEU A 135 9.61 9.05 -11.32
CA LEU A 135 10.41 7.85 -11.41
C LEU A 135 11.89 8.25 -11.35
N MET A 136 12.63 7.59 -10.47
CA MET A 136 14.06 7.77 -10.28
C MET A 136 14.78 6.44 -10.57
N LEU A 137 15.54 6.40 -11.65
CA LEU A 137 16.36 5.25 -12.02
C LEU A 137 17.72 5.36 -11.32
N SER A 138 18.13 4.30 -10.64
CA SER A 138 19.46 4.23 -10.01
C SER A 138 20.59 4.29 -11.04
N PRO A 139 21.80 4.72 -10.66
CA PRO A 139 22.90 4.86 -11.62
C PRO A 139 23.39 3.51 -12.14
N SER A 140 23.21 2.42 -11.38
CA SER A 140 23.52 1.06 -11.85
C SER A 140 22.52 0.56 -12.89
N GLY A 141 21.33 1.18 -12.99
CA GLY A 141 20.27 0.75 -13.89
C GLY A 141 19.54 -0.53 -13.44
N GLU A 142 19.86 -1.08 -12.26
CA GLU A 142 19.30 -2.35 -11.76
C GLU A 142 18.00 -2.15 -10.97
N GLU A 143 17.86 -0.99 -10.32
CA GLU A 143 16.72 -0.64 -9.48
C GLU A 143 16.18 0.75 -9.81
N PHE A 144 14.89 0.97 -9.53
CA PHE A 144 14.27 2.28 -9.65
C PHE A 144 13.26 2.51 -8.52
N PHE A 145 13.04 3.78 -8.21
CA PHE A 145 12.11 4.24 -7.20
C PHE A 145 11.01 5.04 -7.87
N VAL A 146 9.78 4.89 -7.37
CA VAL A 146 8.67 5.73 -7.81
C VAL A 146 8.12 6.43 -6.60
N GLU A 147 8.15 7.76 -6.63
CA GLU A 147 7.48 8.61 -5.66
C GLU A 147 6.17 9.09 -6.29
N PHE A 148 5.04 8.92 -5.61
CA PHE A 148 3.74 9.38 -6.11
C PHE A 148 2.80 9.83 -4.99
N THR A 149 1.85 10.68 -5.36
CA THR A 149 0.80 11.15 -4.46
C THR A 149 -0.34 10.13 -4.42
N CYS A 150 -0.65 9.61 -3.23
CA CYS A 150 -1.67 8.59 -3.03
C CYS A 150 -2.72 9.06 -2.03
N ASN A 151 -3.98 8.73 -2.29
CA ASN A 151 -5.08 8.97 -1.36
C ASN A 151 -4.90 8.16 -0.06
N ILE A 152 -5.24 8.76 1.07
CA ILE A 152 -5.28 8.04 2.36
C ILE A 152 -6.38 6.96 2.31
N SER A 153 -6.14 5.83 2.99
CA SER A 153 -7.10 4.71 3.08
C SER A 153 -8.45 5.17 3.65
N ARG A 154 -9.55 4.75 3.01
CA ARG A 154 -10.93 5.15 3.38
C ARG A 154 -11.82 3.97 3.75
N PRO A 155 -12.95 4.21 4.43
CA PRO A 155 -14.01 3.22 4.59
C PRO A 155 -14.62 2.84 3.22
N GLN A 156 -14.98 1.57 3.04
CA GLN A 156 -15.42 1.02 1.76
C GLN A 156 -16.69 1.69 1.18
N ASN A 157 -17.58 2.19 2.04
CA ASN A 157 -18.83 2.84 1.63
C ASN A 157 -18.61 4.17 0.88
N GLN A 158 -17.42 4.79 1.01
CA GLN A 158 -17.08 6.00 0.26
C GLN A 158 -16.46 5.71 -1.12
N HIS A 159 -15.92 4.51 -1.33
CA HIS A 159 -15.39 4.09 -2.64
C HIS A 159 -16.51 3.80 -3.65
N GLN A 160 -17.64 3.21 -3.22
CA GLN A 160 -18.77 2.88 -4.10
C GLN A 160 -19.46 4.12 -4.69
N SER A 161 -19.50 5.22 -3.92
CA SER A 161 -19.99 6.51 -4.41
C SER A 161 -19.13 7.02 -5.58
N MET A 162 -17.81 6.76 -5.57
CA MET A 162 -16.87 7.22 -6.60
C MET A 162 -16.96 6.41 -7.90
N GLU A 163 -17.09 5.08 -7.85
CA GLU A 163 -17.27 4.26 -9.06
C GLU A 163 -18.58 4.61 -9.78
N SER A 164 -19.62 4.99 -9.04
CA SER A 164 -20.94 5.34 -9.58
C SER A 164 -20.99 6.67 -10.35
N LEU A 165 -20.04 7.58 -10.12
CA LEU A 165 -19.94 8.87 -10.85
C LEU A 165 -19.17 8.75 -12.16
N SER A 166 -18.45 7.63 -12.38
CA SER A 166 -17.67 7.37 -13.59
C SER A 166 -18.44 6.62 -14.68
N ARG A 167 -19.67 6.16 -14.40
CA ARG A 167 -20.47 5.36 -15.32
C ARG A 167 -21.59 6.21 -15.94
N ASN A 168 -21.63 6.28 -17.26
CA ASN A 168 -22.67 6.97 -18.04
C ASN A 168 -24.08 6.66 -17.51
N PRO A 169 -24.99 7.65 -17.46
CA PRO A 169 -26.30 7.56 -16.78
C PRO A 169 -27.33 6.62 -17.43
N ASP A 170 -27.00 5.97 -18.56
CA ASP A 170 -28.00 5.30 -19.41
C ASP A 170 -28.25 3.81 -19.12
N ASN A 171 -27.71 3.24 -18.04
CA ASN A 171 -28.08 1.88 -17.64
C ASN A 171 -28.30 1.77 -16.13
N ARG A 172 -29.51 2.12 -15.70
CA ARG A 172 -30.05 1.75 -14.38
C ARG A 172 -30.60 0.32 -14.44
N PRO A 173 -30.10 -0.64 -13.66
CA PRO A 173 -30.97 -1.68 -13.12
C PRO A 173 -31.65 -1.12 -11.86
N SER A 174 -32.97 -1.26 -11.82
CA SER A 174 -33.84 -0.96 -10.69
C SER A 174 -33.24 -1.45 -9.36
N CYS A 175 -33.02 -0.53 -8.42
CA CYS A 175 -32.71 -0.88 -7.04
C CYS A 175 -33.97 -1.49 -6.42
N MET A 176 -34.02 -2.83 -6.41
CA MET A 176 -34.97 -3.59 -5.61
C MET A 176 -34.67 -3.29 -4.13
N GLN A 177 -35.60 -2.56 -3.54
CA GLN A 177 -35.73 -2.29 -2.12
C GLN A 177 -35.63 -3.60 -1.32
N GLN A 178 -34.55 -3.79 -0.57
CA GLN A 178 -34.48 -4.88 0.40
C GLN A 178 -35.29 -4.50 1.64
N VAL A 179 -36.49 -5.05 1.61
CA VAL A 179 -37.46 -5.16 2.69
C VAL A 179 -36.82 -5.90 3.88
N ILE A 180 -36.97 -5.29 5.05
CA ILE A 180 -36.70 -5.91 6.36
C ILE A 180 -37.61 -7.14 6.48
N CYS A 181 -37.03 -8.32 6.67
CA CYS A 181 -37.78 -9.53 7.04
C CYS A 181 -37.41 -9.95 8.47
N ASP A 182 -38.24 -9.51 9.42
CA ASP A 182 -38.47 -10.18 10.69
C ASP A 182 -39.41 -11.38 10.48
N SER A 183 -39.10 -12.51 11.10
CA SER A 183 -39.99 -13.65 11.37
C SER A 183 -39.27 -14.58 12.35
N THR A 184 -39.81 -15.13 13.44
CA THR A 184 -41.08 -15.01 14.16
C THR A 184 -40.81 -15.68 15.52
N GLY A 185 -41.28 -15.12 16.62
CA GLY A 185 -41.10 -15.70 17.96
C GLY A 185 -42.18 -15.23 18.95
N ASN A 186 -43.32 -15.92 18.88
CA ASN A 186 -44.59 -15.76 19.60
C ASN A 186 -44.62 -15.20 21.05
N GLN A 187 -45.63 -14.32 21.23
CA GLN A 187 -46.62 -14.22 22.33
C GLN A 187 -46.19 -13.82 23.76
N SER A 188 -46.73 -12.68 24.26
CA SER A 188 -47.82 -12.66 25.27
C SER A 188 -48.18 -11.23 25.76
N LYS A 189 -49.49 -10.91 25.69
CA LYS A 189 -50.35 -10.04 26.56
C LYS A 189 -49.88 -8.60 26.90
N ARG A 190 -50.49 -7.57 26.28
CA ARG A 190 -51.63 -6.73 26.75
C ARG A 190 -51.42 -6.01 28.10
N THR A 191 -51.44 -4.66 28.09
CA THR A 191 -52.29 -3.69 28.86
C THR A 191 -51.87 -2.24 28.41
N ARG A 192 -52.62 -1.51 27.56
CA ARG A 192 -53.49 -0.31 27.86
C ARG A 192 -52.97 0.54 29.04
N GLN A 193 -52.82 1.87 29.05
CA GLN A 193 -53.30 3.02 28.29
C GLN A 193 -52.47 4.28 28.75
N PRO A 194 -52.75 5.53 28.31
CA PRO A 194 -51.73 6.52 27.94
C PRO A 194 -51.71 7.80 28.81
N THR A 195 -50.62 8.56 28.80
CA THR A 195 -50.67 10.01 29.08
C THR A 195 -49.51 10.78 28.43
N GLN A 196 -49.89 11.61 27.46
CA GLN A 196 -49.47 12.99 27.17
C GLN A 196 -47.99 13.38 26.99
N GLU A 197 -47.81 14.07 25.84
CA GLU A 197 -47.03 15.31 25.68
C GLU A 197 -45.51 15.18 25.46
N ARG A 198 -45.10 15.22 24.19
CA ARG A 198 -44.72 16.48 23.51
C ARG A 198 -44.30 16.18 22.08
N SER A 199 -45.06 16.74 21.13
CA SER A 199 -44.55 17.02 19.80
C SER A 199 -43.36 17.96 19.92
N CYS A 200 -42.17 17.49 19.59
CA CYS A 200 -41.05 18.34 19.24
C CYS A 200 -40.45 17.76 17.96
N SER A 201 -40.85 18.36 16.84
CA SER A 201 -40.03 18.45 15.64
C SER A 201 -38.61 18.82 16.09
N ARG A 202 -37.67 17.90 15.94
CA ARG A 202 -36.25 18.23 15.92
C ARG A 202 -35.75 17.80 14.55
N GLU A 203 -35.85 18.74 13.63
CA GLU A 203 -34.79 19.00 12.67
C GLU A 203 -33.47 18.92 13.45
N GLY A 204 -32.75 17.83 13.22
CA GLY A 204 -31.46 17.55 13.79
C GLY A 204 -30.47 17.51 12.65
N ASP A 205 -30.05 18.69 12.22
CA ASP A 205 -28.86 18.90 11.41
C ASP A 205 -27.69 18.14 12.02
N CYS A 206 -27.23 17.10 11.33
CA CYS A 206 -25.88 16.55 11.45
C CYS A 206 -25.39 16.04 10.08
N ALA A 207 -25.79 16.71 9.00
CA ALA A 207 -24.98 16.78 7.80
C ALA A 207 -24.30 18.15 7.81
N ALA A 208 -23.46 18.39 8.82
CA ALA A 208 -22.47 19.44 8.71
C ALA A 208 -21.70 19.14 7.43
N GLN A 209 -21.88 19.97 6.41
CA GLN A 209 -21.16 19.93 5.15
C GLN A 209 -19.68 19.94 5.49
N GLN A 210 -19.07 18.76 5.56
CA GLN A 210 -17.64 18.64 5.73
C GLN A 210 -17.02 19.30 4.51
N LYS A 211 -16.18 20.31 4.74
CA LYS A 211 -15.50 21.02 3.64
C LYS A 211 -14.80 19.96 2.76
N PRO A 212 -14.85 20.07 1.41
CA PRO A 212 -14.18 19.13 0.51
C PRO A 212 -12.69 18.94 0.85
N GLU A 213 -12.05 19.98 1.39
CA GLU A 213 -10.66 20.00 1.84
C GLU A 213 -10.35 19.04 3.00
N GLN A 214 -11.34 18.68 3.83
CA GLN A 214 -11.21 17.63 4.85
C GLN A 214 -11.58 16.24 4.32
N MET A 215 -12.31 16.19 3.20
CA MET A 215 -12.83 14.95 2.63
C MET A 215 -11.78 14.21 1.77
N TYR A 216 -10.75 14.91 1.29
CA TYR A 216 -9.71 14.35 0.43
C TYR A 216 -8.32 14.72 0.92
N GLN A 217 -7.71 13.80 1.66
CA GLN A 217 -6.31 13.88 2.04
C GLN A 217 -5.49 12.87 1.24
N SER A 218 -4.27 13.26 0.92
CA SER A 218 -3.26 12.43 0.28
C SER A 218 -1.95 12.48 1.05
N THR A 219 -1.06 11.55 0.74
CA THR A 219 0.32 11.57 1.19
C THR A 219 1.24 11.07 0.08
N THR A 220 2.53 11.34 0.21
CA THR A 220 3.54 10.85 -0.71
C THR A 220 3.93 9.42 -0.34
N VAL A 221 3.97 8.53 -1.34
CA VAL A 221 4.40 7.14 -1.20
C VAL A 221 5.62 6.92 -2.08
N VAL A 222 6.62 6.21 -1.55
CA VAL A 222 7.79 5.78 -2.31
C VAL A 222 7.78 4.27 -2.42
N GLN A 223 7.72 3.76 -3.64
CA GLN A 223 7.85 2.33 -3.94
C GLN A 223 9.23 2.02 -4.54
N HIS A 224 9.73 0.82 -4.27
CA HIS A 224 11.04 0.36 -4.71
C HIS A 224 10.92 -0.88 -5.61
N HIS A 225 11.44 -0.76 -6.83
CA HIS A 225 11.29 -1.75 -7.88
C HIS A 225 12.64 -2.19 -8.45
N SER A 226 12.69 -3.44 -8.90
CA SER A 226 13.78 -3.94 -9.72
C SER A 226 13.44 -3.74 -11.19
N CYS A 227 14.44 -3.39 -12.00
CA CYS A 227 14.30 -3.31 -13.46
C CYS A 227 14.06 -4.69 -14.12
N CYS A 228 14.26 -5.80 -13.41
CA CYS A 228 14.02 -7.15 -13.92
C CYS A 228 12.55 -7.61 -13.80
N ALA A 229 11.75 -6.95 -12.96
CA ALA A 229 10.37 -7.32 -12.68
C ALA A 229 9.48 -6.07 -12.62
N VAL A 230 9.28 -5.46 -13.78
CA VAL A 230 8.64 -4.15 -13.93
C VAL A 230 7.13 -4.29 -14.06
N SER A 231 6.38 -3.57 -13.21
CA SER A 231 4.93 -3.47 -13.37
C SER A 231 4.59 -2.67 -14.63
N PRO A 232 3.58 -3.07 -15.44
CA PRO A 232 3.22 -2.36 -16.67
C PRO A 232 2.98 -0.85 -16.49
N ILE A 233 2.46 -0.44 -15.33
CA ILE A 233 2.21 0.99 -15.00
C ILE A 233 3.47 1.85 -15.00
N TRP A 234 4.66 1.26 -14.85
CA TRP A 234 5.94 1.97 -14.82
C TRP A 234 6.80 1.72 -16.06
N SER A 235 6.31 0.93 -17.03
CA SER A 235 7.08 0.52 -18.21
C SER A 235 7.51 1.70 -19.08
N TYR A 236 6.59 2.61 -19.41
CA TYR A 236 6.88 3.82 -20.18
C TYR A 236 7.88 4.75 -19.49
N PRO A 237 7.64 5.24 -18.25
CA PRO A 237 8.57 6.16 -17.61
C PRO A 237 9.94 5.52 -17.33
N LEU A 238 10.00 4.20 -17.08
CA LEU A 238 11.28 3.51 -16.94
C LEU A 238 12.05 3.47 -18.26
N SER A 239 11.38 3.16 -19.37
CA SER A 239 12.00 3.15 -20.70
C SER A 239 12.56 4.53 -21.05
N LEU A 240 11.82 5.59 -20.70
CA LEU A 240 12.26 6.97 -20.89
C LEU A 240 13.51 7.29 -20.07
N ALA A 241 13.54 6.89 -18.79
CA ALA A 241 14.72 7.07 -17.94
C ALA A 241 15.94 6.31 -18.50
N GLN A 242 15.76 5.04 -18.88
CA GLN A 242 16.84 4.19 -19.41
C GLN A 242 17.44 4.70 -20.72
N HIS A 243 16.59 5.16 -21.65
CA HIS A 243 17.05 5.71 -22.92
C HIS A 243 18.00 6.89 -22.71
N ARG A 244 17.72 7.73 -21.72
CA ARG A 244 18.50 8.95 -21.44
C ARG A 244 19.74 8.71 -20.58
N SER A 245 19.74 7.67 -19.74
CA SER A 245 20.97 7.21 -19.10
C SER A 245 21.99 6.77 -20.16
N LYS A 246 21.57 5.94 -21.12
CA LYS A 246 22.43 5.43 -22.19
C LYS A 246 22.97 6.51 -23.13
N SER A 247 22.20 7.57 -23.40
CA SER A 247 22.69 8.66 -24.24
C SER A 247 23.82 9.46 -23.59
N LYS A 248 23.85 9.55 -22.26
CA LYS A 248 24.94 10.26 -21.54
C LYS A 248 26.25 9.48 -21.52
N ASP A 249 26.17 8.15 -21.41
CA ASP A 249 27.37 7.30 -21.46
C ASP A 249 28.04 7.40 -22.85
N ALA A 250 27.24 7.50 -23.91
CA ALA A 250 27.73 7.70 -25.28
C ALA A 250 28.44 9.06 -25.47
N ASP A 251 27.93 10.14 -24.85
CA ASP A 251 28.57 11.47 -24.89
C ASP A 251 29.86 11.53 -24.04
N ALA A 252 30.07 10.59 -23.10
CA ALA A 252 31.28 10.49 -22.29
C ALA A 252 32.38 9.62 -22.92
N GLU A 253 32.04 8.73 -23.86
CA GLU A 253 32.94 7.81 -24.57
C GLU A 253 33.32 8.26 -25.99
N GLU A 254 33.30 9.57 -26.28
CA GLU A 254 33.68 10.09 -27.60
C GLU A 254 35.22 10.08 -27.81
N THR A 255 35.81 8.87 -27.84
CA THR A 255 37.01 8.50 -28.59
C THR A 255 37.00 6.98 -28.83
N SER A 256 36.04 6.43 -29.59
CA SER A 256 36.31 5.32 -30.50
C SER A 256 35.15 5.04 -31.45
N ASN A 257 35.46 4.98 -32.74
CA ASN A 257 34.54 4.63 -33.81
C ASN A 257 34.04 3.19 -33.67
N SER A 258 32.74 2.97 -33.49
CA SER A 258 32.11 1.71 -33.88
C SER A 258 30.61 1.84 -34.16
N LYS A 259 30.30 1.81 -35.46
CA LYS A 259 29.11 1.24 -36.12
C LYS A 259 27.79 1.30 -35.33
N GLN A 260 27.10 2.40 -35.57
CA GLN A 260 25.66 2.60 -35.42
C GLN A 260 24.89 1.42 -36.05
N THR A 261 24.42 0.48 -35.23
CA THR A 261 23.36 -0.45 -35.65
C THR A 261 22.02 0.25 -35.52
N ASP A 262 21.33 0.26 -36.64
CA ASP A 262 20.07 0.90 -36.99
C ASP A 262 18.86 0.38 -36.18
N THR A 263 18.89 0.57 -34.85
CA THR A 263 17.71 0.42 -33.96
C THR A 263 17.08 1.78 -33.70
N GLY A 264 17.15 2.68 -34.68
CA GLY A 264 16.50 4.00 -34.70
C GLY A 264 15.07 3.94 -35.24
N MET A 265 14.44 2.77 -35.26
CA MET A 265 13.08 2.62 -35.80
C MET A 265 12.03 2.95 -34.71
N ASN A 266 11.47 4.16 -34.83
CA ASN A 266 10.08 4.50 -34.44
C ASN A 266 9.74 4.72 -32.95
N MET A 267 10.64 5.26 -32.12
CA MET A 267 10.32 5.59 -30.71
C MET A 267 9.71 6.98 -30.48
N SER A 268 9.67 7.84 -31.51
CA SER A 268 9.15 9.22 -31.41
C SER A 268 7.63 9.34 -31.45
N ASN A 269 6.89 8.24 -31.65
CA ASN A 269 5.45 8.28 -31.89
C ASN A 269 4.67 7.29 -31.00
N LYS A 270 5.03 7.23 -29.72
CA LYS A 270 4.23 6.49 -28.73
C LYS A 270 2.91 7.23 -28.49
N SER A 271 1.80 6.50 -28.52
CA SER A 271 0.47 7.08 -28.38
C SER A 271 0.29 7.74 -27.00
N LEU A 272 -0.66 8.68 -26.91
CA LEU A 272 -1.01 9.32 -25.63
C LEU A 272 -1.42 8.30 -24.56
N GLU A 273 -1.98 7.16 -24.97
CA GLU A 273 -2.36 6.07 -24.06
C GLU A 273 -1.15 5.38 -23.41
N GLU A 274 -0.06 5.17 -24.15
CA GLU A 274 1.16 4.56 -23.60
C GLU A 274 1.86 5.46 -22.56
N ARG A 275 1.65 6.78 -22.68
CA ARG A 275 2.18 7.79 -21.77
C ARG A 275 1.37 7.94 -20.49
N ARG A 276 0.18 7.34 -20.44
CA ARG A 276 -0.72 7.42 -19.29
C ARG A 276 -0.40 6.29 -18.32
N SER A 277 -0.37 6.60 -17.03
CA SER A 277 -0.24 5.59 -15.99
C SER A 277 -1.25 5.83 -14.88
N GLN A 278 -1.91 4.77 -14.45
CA GLN A 278 -2.80 4.82 -13.30
C GLN A 278 -1.99 4.61 -12.02
N LEU A 279 -1.97 5.62 -11.15
CA LEU A 279 -1.25 5.55 -9.88
C LEU A 279 -1.88 4.52 -8.93
N PRO A 280 -1.07 3.78 -8.16
CA PRO A 280 -1.59 2.85 -7.17
C PRO A 280 -2.52 3.53 -6.17
N GLN A 281 -3.71 2.94 -5.98
CA GLN A 281 -4.66 3.40 -4.98
C GLN A 281 -4.43 2.71 -3.63
N ALA A 282 -4.59 3.46 -2.55
CA ALA A 282 -4.54 2.88 -1.22
C ALA A 282 -5.61 1.80 -1.00
N LEU A 283 -5.28 0.83 -0.16
CA LEU A 283 -6.20 -0.21 0.30
C LEU A 283 -7.27 0.38 1.23
N PRO A 284 -8.47 -0.19 1.28
CA PRO A 284 -9.53 0.27 2.17
C PRO A 284 -9.17 0.05 3.65
N LEU A 285 -9.71 0.87 4.55
CA LEU A 285 -9.51 0.74 6.00
C LEU A 285 -10.08 -0.55 6.59
N ALA A 286 -11.07 -1.14 5.93
CA ALA A 286 -11.70 -2.39 6.33
C ALA A 286 -11.31 -3.49 5.34
N CYS A 287 -10.84 -4.62 5.86
CA CYS A 287 -10.66 -5.83 5.05
C CYS A 287 -12.02 -6.51 4.86
N SER A 288 -12.33 -6.90 3.62
CA SER A 288 -13.53 -7.69 3.29
C SER A 288 -13.41 -9.15 3.71
N SER A 289 -12.20 -9.64 3.94
CA SER A 289 -11.87 -11.06 4.14
C SER A 289 -10.89 -11.28 5.30
N PRO A 290 -11.15 -10.75 6.52
CA PRO A 290 -10.20 -10.86 7.64
C PRO A 290 -10.03 -12.29 8.17
N HIS A 291 -10.94 -13.19 7.83
CA HIS A 291 -10.86 -14.61 8.16
C HIS A 291 -9.85 -15.39 7.30
N TRP A 292 -9.42 -14.81 6.16
CA TRP A 292 -8.37 -15.37 5.31
C TRP A 292 -6.95 -14.96 5.74
N HIS A 293 -6.83 -14.07 6.74
CA HIS A 293 -5.53 -13.72 7.29
C HIS A 293 -4.91 -14.92 8.01
N ARG A 294 -3.75 -15.37 7.52
CA ARG A 294 -2.98 -16.46 8.11
C ARG A 294 -2.00 -15.90 9.15
N TRP A 295 -1.88 -16.58 10.28
CA TRP A 295 -1.00 -16.20 11.37
C TRP A 295 -0.14 -17.41 11.77
N LYS A 296 1.18 -17.31 11.63
CA LYS A 296 2.12 -18.46 11.74
C LYS A 296 2.70 -18.68 13.14
N PHE A 297 2.00 -18.28 14.19
CA PHE A 297 2.48 -18.50 15.55
C PHE A 297 2.15 -19.93 15.99
N LYS A 298 3.17 -20.78 16.16
CA LYS A 298 3.02 -22.10 16.77
C LYS A 298 2.49 -21.95 18.19
N ASP A 299 1.49 -22.76 18.56
CA ASP A 299 1.05 -22.87 19.95
C ASP A 299 2.20 -23.50 20.77
N PRO A 300 2.66 -22.89 21.88
CA PRO A 300 3.68 -23.48 22.74
C PRO A 300 3.38 -24.92 23.21
N LEU A 301 2.12 -25.35 23.12
CA LEU A 301 1.66 -26.69 23.50
C LEU A 301 1.62 -27.70 22.34
N SER A 302 1.83 -27.25 21.09
CA SER A 302 1.77 -28.13 19.92
C SER A 302 3.08 -28.90 19.74
N LYS A 303 3.01 -30.23 19.86
CA LYS A 303 4.11 -31.18 19.61
C LYS A 303 4.18 -31.59 18.12
N GLU A 304 4.15 -30.64 17.20
CA GLU A 304 4.27 -30.97 15.78
C GLU A 304 5.73 -30.89 15.30
N GLU A 305 6.15 -31.94 14.60
CA GLU A 305 7.48 -32.12 14.03
C GLU A 305 7.87 -30.98 13.06
N ASP A 306 9.16 -30.69 13.08
CA ASP A 306 9.76 -29.49 12.54
C ASP A 306 9.97 -29.61 11.01
N THR A 307 8.92 -29.39 10.23
CA THR A 307 9.09 -28.96 8.83
C THR A 307 9.21 -27.45 8.81
N ASP A 308 10.43 -26.97 9.04
CA ASP A 308 10.80 -25.56 9.21
C ASP A 308 10.93 -24.81 7.87
N LEU A 309 10.12 -25.19 6.86
CA LEU A 309 10.09 -24.54 5.55
C LEU A 309 8.77 -23.79 5.41
N PRO A 310 8.79 -22.46 5.19
CA PRO A 310 7.56 -21.73 4.90
C PRO A 310 6.94 -22.29 3.62
N SER A 311 5.73 -22.85 3.72
CA SER A 311 4.95 -23.27 2.55
C SER A 311 4.58 -22.10 1.62
N GLU A 312 4.81 -20.87 2.09
CA GLU A 312 4.46 -19.64 1.40
C GLU A 312 5.69 -19.05 0.71
N LEU A 313 5.52 -18.69 -0.55
CA LEU A 313 6.57 -18.11 -1.38
C LEU A 313 7.00 -16.76 -0.81
N VAL A 314 8.31 -16.62 -0.58
CA VAL A 314 8.93 -15.39 -0.11
C VAL A 314 9.16 -14.47 -1.30
N LYS A 315 8.76 -13.21 -1.15
CA LYS A 315 8.98 -12.15 -2.15
C LYS A 315 10.25 -11.36 -1.83
N LEU A 316 10.42 -10.95 -0.57
CA LEU A 316 11.55 -10.13 -0.12
C LEU A 316 11.99 -10.52 1.29
N ILE A 317 13.29 -10.39 1.54
CA ILE A 317 13.90 -10.52 2.87
C ILE A 317 14.74 -9.28 3.12
N TRP A 318 14.56 -8.64 4.27
CA TRP A 318 15.48 -7.63 4.77
C TRP A 318 16.21 -8.19 5.99
N HIS A 319 17.54 -8.15 5.96
CA HIS A 319 18.38 -8.62 7.05
C HIS A 319 19.63 -7.74 7.15
N GLN A 320 19.88 -7.17 8.34
CA GLN A 320 21.09 -6.38 8.65
C GLN A 320 21.40 -5.29 7.61
N GLY A 321 20.38 -4.56 7.15
CA GLY A 321 20.54 -3.46 6.19
C GLY A 321 20.50 -3.89 4.71
N VAL A 322 20.56 -5.18 4.41
CA VAL A 322 20.50 -5.69 3.03
C VAL A 322 19.09 -6.17 2.71
N THR A 323 18.58 -5.82 1.53
CA THR A 323 17.30 -6.33 1.00
C THR A 323 17.58 -7.35 -0.11
N TYR A 324 17.12 -8.57 0.08
CA TYR A 324 17.14 -9.65 -0.92
C TYR A 324 15.75 -9.75 -1.55
N ARG A 325 15.70 -9.72 -2.89
CA ARG A 325 14.47 -9.89 -3.66
C ARG A 325 14.51 -11.24 -4.35
N ILE A 326 13.48 -12.05 -4.14
CA ILE A 326 13.36 -13.34 -4.81
C ILE A 326 12.63 -13.10 -6.13
N LEU A 327 13.31 -13.34 -7.23
CA LEU A 327 12.71 -13.25 -8.56
C LEU A 327 12.18 -14.64 -8.93
N SER A 328 10.86 -14.79 -8.87
CA SER A 328 10.15 -15.99 -9.28
C SER A 328 10.09 -16.03 -10.81
N GLY A 329 11.19 -16.45 -11.45
CA GLY A 329 11.34 -16.59 -12.90
C GLY A 329 12.72 -17.13 -13.28
N VAL A 330 12.80 -17.78 -14.45
CA VAL A 330 14.08 -18.24 -15.02
C VAL A 330 14.94 -16.99 -15.26
N VAL A 331 16.07 -16.87 -14.56
CA VAL A 331 17.10 -15.88 -14.89
C VAL A 331 17.52 -16.16 -16.34
N PRO A 332 17.40 -15.19 -17.28
CA PRO A 332 17.70 -15.41 -18.69
C PRO A 332 19.12 -15.92 -18.95
#